data_AF-A0A352V3P3-F1
#
_entry.id   AF-A0A352V3P3-F1
#
_cell.length_a   1.000
_cell.length_b   1.000
_cell.length_c   1.000
_cell.angle_alpha   90.00
_cell.angle_beta   90.00
_cell.angle_gamma   90.00
#
_symmetry.space_group_name_H-M   'P 1'
#
loop_
_entity.id
_entity.type
_entity.pdbx_description
1 polymer ?
#
loop_
_entity_poly.entity_id
_entity_poly.type
_entity_poly.pdbx_seq_one_letter_code
_entity_poly.pdbx_strand_id
1 'polypeptide(L)'
;MEGVEYSPIGDIEAYHLYREHPGAARMRGATLKSERVPWQDILHIRRLDRPGQLRGVPWLAPVMLTMAELSDYQEAQILKQKMAAMLAAIVTYDKDLPVDQKGKLKGLNAMQPGAVVGAPEGAGVVFTNPPKVDDYVDFMGEGLGAIAMGVGITRESLTGDLKGTNFSSGRMGRMEMDRNVERWQRLIISQFCAGIERWVLESWALQRVLPTEKFRLSHTAPRRALIDPNDEIDAMLKQVDGGLNSRQNVQRTLGLDPEQIRRERAEDAAKDGDVGAPAPVAKDRPTARDTRAKSTPEEKQV
;
A
#
# COMPACT_ATOMS: atom_id res chain seq x y z
N MET A 1 10.31 6.45 32.35
CA MET A 1 9.17 5.58 31.96
C MET A 1 8.92 5.74 30.47
N GLU A 2 8.78 4.64 29.76
CA GLU A 2 8.63 4.58 28.30
C GLU A 2 7.19 4.88 27.80
N GLY A 3 6.42 5.67 28.56
CA GLY A 3 5.03 5.99 28.23
C GLY A 3 4.01 4.85 28.49
N VAL A 4 4.46 3.71 29.02
CA VAL A 4 3.62 2.56 29.38
C VAL A 4 3.96 2.13 30.81
N GLU A 5 2.93 1.85 31.59
CA GLU A 5 2.99 1.38 32.97
C GLU A 5 2.66 -0.12 33.04
N TYR A 6 3.44 -0.85 33.84
CA TYR A 6 3.39 -2.31 33.91
C TYR A 6 3.06 -2.78 35.31
N SER A 7 2.30 -3.87 35.36
CA SER A 7 2.11 -4.68 36.54
C SER A 7 3.41 -5.42 36.91
N PRO A 8 3.61 -5.86 38.17
CA PRO A 8 4.73 -6.72 38.54
C PRO A 8 4.84 -8.02 37.73
N ILE A 9 3.76 -8.45 37.09
CA ILE A 9 3.65 -9.66 36.25
C ILE A 9 3.96 -9.36 34.76
N GLY A 10 4.06 -8.08 34.38
CA GLY A 10 4.40 -7.65 33.02
C GLY A 10 3.21 -7.24 32.14
N ASP A 11 1.99 -7.30 32.66
CA ASP A 11 0.78 -6.82 31.97
C ASP A 11 0.72 -5.29 31.92
N ILE A 12 0.06 -4.75 30.89
CA ILE A 12 -0.11 -3.30 30.72
C ILE A 12 -1.24 -2.80 31.64
N GLU A 13 -0.93 -1.90 32.56
CA GLU A 13 -1.92 -1.32 33.48
C GLU A 13 -2.40 0.07 33.05
N ALA A 14 -1.51 0.88 32.48
CA ALA A 14 -1.84 2.22 32.03
C ALA A 14 -0.87 2.73 30.96
N TYR A 15 -1.29 3.76 30.25
CA TYR A 15 -0.45 4.55 29.35
C TYR A 15 -0.26 5.94 29.93
N HIS A 16 0.93 6.50 29.73
CA HIS A 16 1.27 7.85 30.15
C HIS A 16 1.32 8.74 28.90
N LEU A 17 0.26 9.53 28.71
CA LEU A 17 0.07 10.34 27.51
C LEU A 17 0.23 11.83 27.84
N TYR A 18 0.84 12.59 26.93
CA TYR A 18 0.84 14.04 27.03
C TYR A 18 -0.48 14.61 26.51
N ARG A 19 -1.05 15.59 27.23
CA ARG A 19 -2.27 16.31 26.80
C ARG A 19 -2.11 17.07 25.50
N GLU A 20 -0.89 17.52 25.22
CA GLU A 20 -0.56 18.27 24.02
C GLU A 20 0.67 17.67 23.33
N HIS A 21 0.80 17.92 22.04
CA HIS A 21 1.97 17.53 21.28
C HIS A 21 3.25 18.13 21.91
N PRO A 22 4.29 17.33 22.19
CA PRO A 22 5.46 17.81 22.94
C PRO A 22 6.20 18.98 22.28
N GLY A 23 6.22 19.01 20.95
CA GLY A 23 6.81 20.11 20.18
C GLY A 23 6.05 21.43 20.34
N ALA A 24 4.73 21.38 20.52
CA ALA A 24 3.90 22.58 20.71
C ALA A 24 4.02 23.12 22.14
N ALA A 25 4.02 22.24 23.14
CA ALA A 25 4.19 22.62 24.54
C ALA A 25 5.58 23.24 24.81
N ARG A 26 6.63 22.72 24.16
CA ARG A 26 8.00 23.26 24.27
C ARG A 26 8.13 24.67 23.68
N MET A 27 7.40 24.99 22.60
CA MET A 27 7.34 26.36 22.06
C MET A 27 6.61 27.34 23.00
N ARG A 28 5.62 26.87 23.77
CA ARG A 28 4.87 27.68 24.74
C ARG A 28 5.53 27.78 26.13
N GLY A 29 6.72 27.20 26.33
CA GLY A 29 7.39 27.17 27.63
C GLY A 29 6.62 26.38 28.71
N ALA A 30 5.65 25.55 28.30
CA ALA A 30 4.85 24.75 29.21
C ALA A 30 5.61 23.49 29.63
N THR A 31 5.57 23.16 30.92
CA THR A 31 6.09 21.89 31.44
C THR A 31 5.29 20.72 30.85
N LEU A 32 6.01 19.80 30.20
CA LEU A 32 5.45 18.54 29.73
C LEU A 32 5.07 17.66 30.93
N LYS A 33 3.76 17.57 31.19
CA LYS A 33 3.21 16.67 32.20
C LYS A 33 2.42 15.58 31.50
N SER A 34 2.82 14.33 31.69
CA SER A 34 2.08 13.17 31.24
C SER A 34 0.95 12.87 32.22
N GLU A 35 -0.20 12.46 31.69
CA GLU A 35 -1.33 11.95 32.48
C GLU A 35 -1.44 10.44 32.31
N ARG A 36 -1.74 9.77 33.42
CA ARG A 36 -1.97 8.32 33.45
C ARG A 36 -3.38 8.04 32.95
N VAL A 37 -3.48 7.27 31.87
CA VAL A 37 -4.74 6.80 31.29
C VAL A 37 -4.81 5.27 31.45
N PRO A 38 -5.86 4.72 32.08
CA PRO A 38 -6.04 3.28 32.23
C PRO A 38 -5.97 2.55 30.88
N TRP A 39 -5.44 1.31 30.88
CA TRP A 39 -5.33 0.53 29.65
C TRP A 39 -6.70 0.25 28.98
N GLN A 40 -7.78 0.20 29.77
CA GLN A 40 -9.14 -0.09 29.32
C GLN A 40 -9.70 1.00 28.40
N ASP A 41 -9.24 2.24 28.60
CA ASP A 41 -9.67 3.43 27.85
C ASP A 41 -8.86 3.64 26.56
N ILE A 42 -7.93 2.73 26.24
CA ILE A 42 -7.05 2.83 25.08
C ILE A 42 -7.09 1.55 24.25
N LEU A 43 -7.46 1.69 22.97
CA LEU A 43 -7.28 0.65 21.96
C LEU A 43 -5.92 0.80 21.28
N HIS A 44 -4.89 0.18 21.85
CA HIS A 44 -3.54 0.18 21.27
C HIS A 44 -3.41 -0.89 20.16
N ILE A 45 -3.83 -0.52 18.95
CA ILE A 45 -3.77 -1.39 17.77
C ILE A 45 -2.31 -1.53 17.32
N ARG A 46 -1.83 -2.75 17.19
CA ARG A 46 -0.44 -3.01 16.80
C ARG A 46 -0.23 -4.39 16.20
N ARG A 47 0.76 -4.49 15.32
CA ARG A 47 1.26 -5.78 14.84
C ARG A 47 2.07 -6.47 15.93
N LEU A 48 1.69 -7.70 16.27
CA LEU A 48 2.34 -8.56 17.24
C LEU A 48 3.13 -9.63 16.47
N ASP A 49 4.44 -9.45 16.36
CA ASP A 49 5.33 -10.38 15.68
C ASP A 49 5.96 -11.39 16.66
N ARG A 50 6.09 -11.01 17.94
CA ARG A 50 6.69 -11.84 19.00
C ARG A 50 5.90 -11.77 20.32
N PRO A 51 5.87 -12.85 21.12
CA PRO A 51 5.36 -12.80 22.48
C PRO A 51 6.12 -11.75 23.30
N GLY A 52 5.42 -11.01 24.16
CA GLY A 52 6.01 -9.93 24.97
C GLY A 52 6.36 -8.67 24.19
N GLN A 53 6.09 -8.59 22.88
CA GLN A 53 6.22 -7.34 22.13
C GLN A 53 5.19 -6.34 22.66
N LEU A 54 5.65 -5.15 23.02
CA LEU A 54 4.83 -4.10 23.64
C LEU A 54 4.40 -3.02 22.64
N ARG A 55 5.29 -2.66 21.71
CA ARG A 55 5.01 -1.72 20.61
C ARG A 55 4.97 -2.44 19.28
N GLY A 56 4.09 -1.99 18.40
CA GLY A 56 4.09 -2.45 17.01
C GLY A 56 5.35 -2.00 16.28
N VAL A 57 5.84 -2.82 15.36
CA VAL A 57 6.85 -2.40 14.39
C VAL A 57 6.12 -1.72 13.22
N PRO A 58 6.50 -0.50 12.80
CA PRO A 58 5.90 0.15 11.65
C PRO A 58 6.04 -0.68 10.37
N TRP A 59 5.03 -0.62 9.50
CA TRP A 59 5.01 -1.39 8.25
C TRP A 59 6.19 -1.09 7.31
N LEU A 60 6.66 0.15 7.29
CA LEU A 60 7.78 0.59 6.46
C LEU A 60 9.15 0.37 7.11
N ALA A 61 9.21 -0.09 8.36
CA ALA A 61 10.48 -0.32 9.04
C ALA A 61 11.44 -1.28 8.30
N PRO A 62 10.97 -2.39 7.68
CA PRO A 62 11.85 -3.31 6.97
C PRO A 62 12.51 -2.73 5.71
N VAL A 63 11.90 -1.71 5.10
CA VAL A 63 12.32 -1.14 3.81
C VAL A 63 12.92 0.25 3.94
N MET A 64 13.07 0.75 5.16
CA MET A 64 13.49 2.13 5.44
C MET A 64 14.86 2.46 4.84
N LEU A 65 15.83 1.54 4.93
CA LEU A 65 17.16 1.73 4.35
C LEU A 65 17.09 1.75 2.82
N THR A 66 16.37 0.81 2.21
CA THR A 66 16.14 0.78 0.76
C THR A 66 15.48 2.06 0.26
N MET A 67 14.50 2.60 1.00
CA MET A 67 13.88 3.89 0.67
C MET A 67 14.88 5.05 0.69
N ALA A 68 15.79 5.08 1.67
CA ALA A 68 16.84 6.10 1.75
C ALA A 68 17.82 5.98 0.58
N GLU A 69 18.29 4.76 0.29
CA GLU A 69 19.20 4.49 -0.83
C GLU A 69 18.59 4.86 -2.19
N LEU A 70 17.29 4.60 -2.40
CA LEU A 70 16.60 5.01 -3.61
C LEU A 70 16.44 6.53 -3.71
N SER A 71 16.22 7.22 -2.59
CA SER A 71 16.19 8.69 -2.56
C SER A 71 17.55 9.25 -2.99
N ASP A 72 18.64 8.75 -2.39
CA ASP A 72 20.00 9.17 -2.72
C ASP A 72 20.35 8.88 -4.19
N TYR A 73 19.96 7.71 -4.69
CA TYR A 73 20.14 7.34 -6.09
C TYR A 73 19.37 8.29 -7.02
N GLN A 74 18.11 8.62 -6.70
CA GLN A 74 17.31 9.53 -7.50
C GLN A 74 17.96 10.93 -7.58
N GLU A 75 18.46 11.44 -6.46
CA GLU A 75 19.19 12.71 -6.43
C GLU A 75 20.47 12.66 -7.27
N ALA A 76 21.26 11.59 -7.14
CA ALA A 76 22.47 11.38 -7.92
C ALA A 76 22.19 11.32 -9.42
N GLN A 77 21.08 10.69 -9.83
CA GLN A 77 20.68 10.60 -11.23
C GLN A 77 20.23 11.95 -11.78
N ILE A 78 19.49 12.75 -11.00
CA ILE A 78 19.15 14.13 -11.37
C ILE A 78 20.42 14.97 -11.52
N LEU A 79 21.39 14.83 -10.61
CA LEU A 79 22.68 15.54 -10.71
C LEU A 79 23.46 15.11 -11.96
N LYS A 80 23.51 13.81 -12.24
CA LYS A 80 24.15 13.26 -13.45
C LYS A 80 23.50 13.78 -14.72
N GLN A 81 22.17 13.86 -14.78
CA GLN A 81 21.43 14.46 -15.90
C GLN A 81 21.76 15.94 -16.07
N LYS A 82 21.84 16.71 -14.97
CA LYS A 82 22.25 18.11 -15.00
C LYS A 82 23.67 18.28 -15.54
N MET A 83 24.62 17.45 -15.09
CA MET A 83 25.99 17.46 -15.60
C MET A 83 26.05 17.03 -17.06
N ALA A 84 25.25 16.05 -17.47
CA ALA A 84 25.22 15.57 -18.85
C ALA A 84 24.66 16.62 -19.82
N ALA A 85 23.74 17.47 -19.35
CA ALA A 85 23.24 18.62 -20.10
C ALA A 85 24.27 19.77 -20.21
N MET A 86 25.31 19.78 -19.37
CA MET A 86 26.38 20.79 -19.44
C MET A 86 27.42 20.37 -20.48
N LEU A 87 27.44 21.05 -21.62
CA LEU A 87 28.53 20.95 -22.58
C LEU A 87 29.72 21.76 -22.04
N ALA A 88 30.85 21.10 -21.74
CA ALA A 88 32.07 21.78 -21.33
C ALA A 88 33.11 21.74 -22.46
N ALA A 89 33.63 22.91 -22.81
CA ALA A 89 34.74 23.08 -23.73
C ALA A 89 36.01 23.37 -22.94
N ILE A 90 37.01 22.49 -23.08
CA ILE A 90 38.35 22.68 -22.50
C ILE A 90 39.18 23.43 -23.54
N VAL A 91 39.66 24.62 -23.16
CA VAL A 91 40.55 25.46 -23.99
C VAL A 91 41.99 25.14 -23.60
N THR A 92 42.77 24.61 -24.54
CA THR A 92 44.19 24.30 -24.38
C THR A 92 45.03 25.32 -25.14
N TYR A 93 46.12 25.78 -24.54
CA TYR A 93 47.05 26.74 -25.14
C TYR A 93 48.36 26.06 -25.51
N ASP A 94 48.98 26.49 -26.59
CA ASP A 94 50.33 26.09 -26.94
C ASP A 94 51.35 26.77 -26.00
N LYS A 95 52.43 26.07 -25.65
CA LYS A 95 53.35 26.46 -24.57
C LYS A 95 54.14 27.76 -24.84
N ASP A 96 54.16 28.24 -26.08
CA ASP A 96 54.98 29.37 -26.53
C ASP A 96 54.21 30.71 -26.66
N LEU A 97 52.92 30.75 -26.31
CA LEU A 97 52.12 31.99 -26.34
C LEU A 97 52.25 32.79 -25.04
N PRO A 98 52.55 34.11 -25.08
CA PRO A 98 52.55 34.95 -23.90
C PRO A 98 51.11 35.15 -23.41
N VAL A 99 50.68 34.35 -22.44
CA VAL A 99 49.35 34.48 -21.85
C VAL A 99 49.35 35.68 -20.89
N ASP A 100 48.58 36.72 -21.21
CA ASP A 100 48.26 37.79 -20.25
C ASP A 100 47.43 37.20 -19.11
N GLN A 101 48.11 36.86 -18.00
CA GLN A 101 47.49 36.27 -16.82
C GLN A 101 46.45 37.20 -16.16
N LYS A 102 46.35 38.48 -16.54
CA LYS A 102 45.44 39.46 -15.94
C LYS A 102 44.22 39.82 -16.81
N GLY A 103 44.15 39.34 -18.04
CA GLY A 103 43.17 39.81 -19.03
C GLY A 103 42.25 38.72 -19.61
N LYS A 104 41.08 38.52 -18.98
CA LYS A 104 39.87 37.90 -19.56
C LYS A 104 39.86 36.36 -19.74
N LEU A 105 39.73 35.64 -18.62
CA LEU A 105 38.84 34.47 -18.55
C LEU A 105 37.36 34.91 -18.35
N LYS A 106 36.95 36.00 -19.00
CA LYS A 106 35.56 36.53 -18.89
C LYS A 106 34.64 35.64 -19.73
N GLY A 107 34.12 34.59 -19.13
CA GLY A 107 33.13 33.69 -19.74
C GLY A 107 33.20 32.24 -19.29
N LEU A 108 34.34 31.81 -18.71
CA LEU A 108 34.54 30.41 -18.29
C LEU A 108 34.01 30.07 -16.88
N ASN A 109 33.67 31.07 -16.07
CA ASN A 109 33.33 30.84 -14.66
C ASN A 109 31.87 30.43 -14.43
N ALA A 110 31.03 30.44 -15.48
CA ALA A 110 29.63 30.05 -15.41
C ALA A 110 29.24 29.29 -16.69
N MET A 111 29.65 28.03 -16.79
CA MET A 111 29.15 27.15 -17.85
C MET A 111 27.65 26.90 -17.65
N GLN A 112 26.85 27.30 -18.63
CA GLN A 112 25.44 26.96 -18.72
C GLN A 112 25.23 25.90 -19.81
N PRO A 113 24.22 25.03 -19.69
CA PRO A 113 23.85 24.09 -20.75
C PRO A 113 23.73 24.79 -22.11
N GLY A 114 24.50 24.35 -23.12
CA GLY A 114 24.49 24.92 -24.47
C GLY A 114 25.31 26.22 -24.65
N ALA A 115 26.12 26.64 -23.67
CA ALA A 115 26.98 27.81 -23.82
C ALA A 115 28.14 27.56 -24.80
N VAL A 116 28.26 28.41 -25.82
CA VAL A 116 29.41 28.46 -26.73
C VAL A 116 30.37 29.52 -26.22
N VAL A 117 31.53 29.10 -25.71
CA VAL A 117 32.57 30.02 -25.22
C VAL A 117 33.58 30.26 -26.35
N GLY A 118 33.84 31.53 -26.66
CA GLY A 118 34.86 31.90 -27.65
C GLY A 118 36.27 31.58 -27.15
N ALA A 119 37.04 30.83 -27.94
CA ALA A 119 38.43 30.52 -27.67
C ALA A 119 39.37 31.57 -28.33
N PRO A 120 40.48 31.99 -27.69
CA PRO A 120 41.48 32.86 -28.31
C PRO A 120 42.17 32.22 -29.53
N GLU A 121 42.77 33.01 -30.41
CA GLU A 121 43.57 32.51 -31.54
C GLU A 121 44.72 31.60 -31.05
N GLY A 122 44.89 30.44 -31.68
CA GLY A 122 45.88 29.43 -31.30
C GLY A 122 45.44 28.43 -30.21
N ALA A 123 44.23 28.54 -29.67
CA ALA A 123 43.72 27.62 -28.67
C ALA A 123 43.00 26.39 -29.25
N GLY A 124 43.35 25.20 -28.78
CA GLY A 124 42.64 23.95 -29.10
C GLY A 124 41.41 23.77 -28.21
N VAL A 125 40.25 23.52 -28.82
CA VAL A 125 38.99 23.25 -28.10
C VAL A 125 38.74 21.74 -28.06
N VAL A 126 38.68 21.16 -26.86
CA VAL A 126 38.29 19.77 -26.64
C VAL A 126 36.95 19.73 -25.92
N PHE A 127 35.95 19.11 -26.54
CA PHE A 127 34.65 18.89 -25.90
C PHE A 127 34.73 17.72 -24.91
N THR A 128 34.16 17.89 -23.72
CA THR A 128 33.96 16.76 -22.81
C THR A 128 32.86 15.84 -23.35
N ASN A 129 33.02 14.53 -23.16
CA ASN A 129 31.94 13.58 -23.45
C ASN A 129 31.20 13.31 -22.14
N PRO A 130 30.01 13.91 -21.91
CA PRO A 130 29.29 13.72 -20.66
C PRO A 130 28.91 12.25 -20.44
N PRO A 131 28.79 11.81 -19.18
CA PRO A 131 28.40 10.44 -18.87
C PRO A 131 26.96 10.18 -19.32
N LYS A 132 26.74 9.06 -20.03
CA LYS A 132 25.38 8.64 -20.44
C LYS A 132 24.53 8.27 -19.24
N VAL A 133 23.27 8.65 -19.28
CA VAL A 133 22.26 8.33 -18.27
C VAL A 133 21.44 7.15 -18.80
N ASP A 134 21.92 5.94 -18.54
CA ASP A 134 21.23 4.69 -18.86
C ASP A 134 20.77 4.01 -17.55
N ASP A 135 19.80 3.09 -17.66
CA ASP A 135 19.33 2.16 -16.60
C ASP A 135 18.53 2.73 -15.41
N TYR A 136 18.16 4.02 -15.42
CA TYR A 136 17.38 4.63 -14.33
C TYR A 136 16.05 3.90 -14.06
N VAL A 137 15.30 3.59 -15.12
CA VAL A 137 13.96 2.99 -15.00
C VAL A 137 14.06 1.58 -14.42
N ASP A 138 15.06 0.81 -14.83
CA ASP A 138 15.22 -0.58 -14.39
C ASP A 138 15.66 -0.62 -12.92
N PHE A 139 16.66 0.18 -12.52
CA PHE A 139 17.10 0.24 -11.12
C PHE A 139 16.00 0.75 -10.19
N MET A 140 15.29 1.82 -10.56
CA MET A 140 14.16 2.32 -9.78
C MET A 140 13.01 1.29 -9.74
N GLY A 141 12.77 0.58 -10.84
CA GLY A 141 11.77 -0.47 -10.93
C GLY A 141 12.04 -1.62 -9.96
N GLU A 142 13.28 -2.12 -9.94
CA GLU A 142 13.71 -3.17 -9.00
C GLU A 142 13.67 -2.68 -7.55
N GLY A 143 14.10 -1.44 -7.29
CA GLY A 143 14.03 -0.83 -5.96
C GLY A 143 12.61 -0.70 -5.43
N LEU A 144 11.68 -0.22 -6.26
CA LEU A 144 10.26 -0.15 -5.92
C LEU A 144 9.66 -1.55 -5.74
N GLY A 145 10.13 -2.54 -6.50
CA GLY A 145 9.80 -3.95 -6.31
C GLY A 145 10.23 -4.47 -4.93
N ALA A 146 11.46 -4.20 -4.51
CA ALA A 146 11.97 -4.57 -3.19
C ALA A 146 11.16 -3.90 -2.06
N ILE A 147 10.81 -2.62 -2.21
CA ILE A 147 9.94 -1.91 -1.26
C ILE A 147 8.56 -2.57 -1.19
N ALA A 148 7.93 -2.83 -2.35
CA ALA A 148 6.60 -3.44 -2.41
C ALA A 148 6.58 -4.80 -1.69
N MET A 149 7.57 -5.64 -1.97
CA MET A 149 7.74 -6.95 -1.33
C MET A 149 7.95 -6.83 0.19
N GLY A 150 8.76 -5.89 0.65
CA GLY A 150 9.00 -5.68 2.08
C GLY A 150 7.79 -5.15 2.84
N VAL A 151 6.90 -4.40 2.17
CA VAL A 151 5.60 -3.97 2.73
C VAL A 151 4.55 -5.08 2.66
N GLY A 152 4.66 -6.00 1.70
CA GLY A 152 3.71 -7.09 1.48
C GLY A 152 2.62 -6.78 0.44
N ILE A 153 2.91 -5.88 -0.52
CA ILE A 153 2.03 -5.55 -1.64
C ILE A 153 2.74 -5.86 -2.97
N THR A 154 1.97 -5.96 -4.05
CA THR A 154 2.56 -6.07 -5.40
C THR A 154 3.17 -4.75 -5.85
N ARG A 155 4.26 -4.79 -6.63
CA ARG A 155 4.88 -3.61 -7.25
C ARG A 155 3.86 -2.79 -8.02
N GLU A 156 3.00 -3.45 -8.79
CA GLU A 156 1.94 -2.86 -9.60
C GLU A 156 0.96 -2.03 -8.74
N SER A 157 0.66 -2.49 -7.53
CA SER A 157 -0.20 -1.75 -6.59
C SER A 157 0.52 -0.59 -5.91
N LEU A 158 1.85 -0.67 -5.75
CA LEU A 158 2.65 0.41 -5.18
C LEU A 158 2.86 1.54 -6.19
N THR A 159 3.21 1.18 -7.43
CA THR A 159 3.59 2.14 -8.48
C THR A 159 2.42 2.57 -9.35
N GLY A 160 1.34 1.78 -9.41
CA GLY A 160 0.26 1.94 -10.37
C GLY A 160 0.62 1.56 -11.80
N ASP A 161 1.85 1.07 -12.04
CA ASP A 161 2.31 0.66 -13.36
C ASP A 161 1.92 -0.80 -13.64
N LEU A 162 1.05 -1.00 -14.63
CA LEU A 162 0.60 -2.31 -15.10
C LEU A 162 1.33 -2.77 -16.38
N LYS A 163 2.34 -2.02 -16.84
CA LYS A 163 3.10 -2.37 -18.03
C LYS A 163 3.82 -3.71 -17.82
N GLY A 164 3.65 -4.63 -18.79
CA GLY A 164 4.24 -5.96 -18.74
C GLY A 164 3.43 -6.99 -17.92
N THR A 165 2.36 -6.57 -17.25
CA THR A 165 1.49 -7.48 -16.50
C THR A 165 0.45 -8.10 -17.43
N ASN A 166 0.40 -9.43 -17.48
CA ASN A 166 -0.67 -10.16 -18.15
C ASN A 166 -1.76 -10.54 -17.13
N PHE A 167 -2.94 -10.93 -17.61
CA PHE A 167 -4.06 -11.26 -16.72
C PHE A 167 -3.72 -12.34 -15.69
N SER A 168 -2.97 -13.38 -16.10
CA SER A 168 -2.60 -14.49 -15.21
C SER A 168 -1.61 -14.07 -14.14
N SER A 169 -0.57 -13.32 -14.50
CA SER A 169 0.43 -12.83 -13.55
C SER A 169 -0.14 -11.77 -12.61
N GLY A 170 -0.98 -10.86 -13.13
CA GLY A 170 -1.70 -9.88 -12.32
C GLY A 170 -2.64 -10.55 -11.32
N ARG A 171 -3.35 -11.61 -11.74
CA ARG A 171 -4.19 -12.40 -10.82
C ARG A 171 -3.39 -13.08 -9.73
N MET A 172 -2.27 -13.72 -10.09
CA MET A 172 -1.40 -14.39 -9.13
C MET A 172 -0.80 -13.40 -8.11
N GLY A 173 -0.28 -12.27 -8.58
CA GLY A 173 0.27 -11.23 -7.69
C GLY A 173 -0.80 -10.66 -6.75
N ARG A 174 -1.99 -10.36 -7.29
CA ARG A 174 -3.11 -9.86 -6.47
C ARG A 174 -3.53 -10.88 -5.40
N MET A 175 -3.61 -12.18 -5.72
CA MET A 175 -3.94 -13.22 -4.75
C MET A 175 -2.95 -13.27 -3.57
N GLU A 176 -1.65 -13.07 -3.80
CA GLU A 176 -0.65 -13.04 -2.71
C GLU A 176 -0.79 -11.77 -1.85
N MET A 177 -0.92 -10.60 -2.49
CA MET A 177 -1.17 -9.33 -1.76
C MET A 177 -2.44 -9.41 -0.92
N ASP A 178 -3.48 -9.99 -1.49
CA ASP A 178 -4.79 -10.13 -0.87
C ASP A 178 -4.75 -10.94 0.44
N ARG A 179 -3.87 -11.96 0.53
CA ARG A 179 -3.62 -12.69 1.79
C ARG A 179 -3.03 -11.79 2.87
N ASN A 180 -2.15 -10.85 2.51
CA ASN A 180 -1.59 -9.89 3.46
C ASN A 180 -2.65 -8.90 3.91
N VAL A 181 -3.46 -8.38 2.99
CA VAL A 181 -4.59 -7.49 3.32
C VAL A 181 -5.57 -8.17 4.26
N GLU A 182 -5.88 -9.45 4.05
CA GLU A 182 -6.75 -10.23 4.97
C GLU A 182 -6.17 -10.32 6.37
N ARG A 183 -4.85 -10.53 6.51
CA ARG A 183 -4.19 -10.50 7.83
C ARG A 183 -4.32 -9.13 8.49
N TRP A 184 -4.16 -8.05 7.73
CA TRP A 184 -4.31 -6.68 8.25
C TRP A 184 -5.74 -6.38 8.67
N GLN A 185 -6.72 -6.78 7.86
CA GLN A 185 -8.14 -6.67 8.20
C GLN A 185 -8.47 -7.43 9.48
N ARG A 186 -8.00 -8.69 9.61
CA ARG A 186 -8.18 -9.48 10.83
C ARG A 186 -7.54 -8.83 12.05
N LEU A 187 -6.39 -8.19 11.89
CA LEU A 187 -5.75 -7.44 12.96
C LEU A 187 -6.60 -6.25 13.42
N ILE A 188 -7.15 -5.47 12.49
CA ILE A 188 -8.07 -4.37 12.81
C ILE A 188 -9.33 -4.91 13.48
N ILE A 189 -9.95 -5.97 12.95
CA ILE A 189 -11.17 -6.55 13.51
C ILE A 189 -10.93 -7.07 14.92
N SER A 190 -9.86 -7.84 15.14
CA SER A 190 -9.57 -8.48 16.43
C SER A 190 -9.11 -7.51 17.53
N GLN A 191 -8.53 -6.37 17.18
CA GLN A 191 -8.05 -5.40 18.16
C GLN A 191 -8.96 -4.18 18.26
N PHE A 192 -9.19 -3.49 17.14
CA PHE A 192 -10.00 -2.28 17.13
C PHE A 192 -11.47 -2.60 17.25
N CYS A 193 -12.03 -3.39 16.32
CA CYS A 193 -13.47 -3.63 16.30
C CYS A 193 -13.94 -4.38 17.54
N ALA A 194 -13.20 -5.41 17.98
CA ALA A 194 -13.48 -6.09 19.25
C ALA A 194 -13.36 -5.16 20.48
N GLY A 195 -12.42 -4.21 20.44
CA GLY A 195 -12.29 -3.18 21.47
C GLY A 195 -13.48 -2.23 21.51
N ILE A 196 -13.97 -1.79 20.35
CA ILE A 196 -15.18 -0.98 20.22
C ILE A 196 -16.41 -1.77 20.67
N GLU A 197 -16.55 -3.04 20.27
CA GLU A 197 -17.62 -3.92 20.75
C GLU A 197 -17.64 -3.98 22.29
N ARG A 198 -16.48 -4.16 22.92
CA ARG A 198 -16.37 -4.14 24.39
C ARG A 198 -16.91 -2.83 24.99
N TRP A 199 -16.44 -1.68 24.49
CA TRP A 199 -16.88 -0.38 24.99
C TRP A 199 -18.37 -0.13 24.77
N VAL A 200 -18.91 -0.56 23.62
CA VAL A 200 -20.33 -0.44 23.30
C VAL A 200 -21.15 -1.31 24.25
N LEU A 201 -20.78 -2.56 24.48
CA LEU A 201 -21.49 -3.46 25.39
C LEU A 201 -21.44 -2.98 26.84
N GLU A 202 -20.29 -2.46 27.29
CA GLU A 202 -20.14 -1.86 28.62
C GLU A 202 -21.04 -0.63 28.79
N SER A 203 -21.04 0.27 27.79
CA SER A 203 -21.89 1.47 27.79
C SER A 203 -23.37 1.12 27.71
N TRP A 204 -23.73 0.09 26.92
CA TRP A 204 -25.11 -0.37 26.77
C TRP A 204 -25.67 -0.91 28.07
N ALA A 205 -24.87 -1.64 28.85
CA ALA A 205 -25.27 -2.16 30.15
C ALA A 205 -25.58 -1.05 31.18
N LEU A 206 -25.01 0.14 31.02
CA LEU A 206 -25.25 1.30 31.87
C LEU A 206 -26.51 2.09 31.47
N GLN A 207 -27.06 1.84 30.28
CA GLN A 207 -28.21 2.56 29.76
C GLN A 207 -29.52 2.05 30.37
N ARG A 208 -30.39 2.99 30.77
CA ARG A 208 -31.71 2.68 31.37
C ARG A 208 -32.90 2.81 30.41
N VAL A 209 -32.64 3.21 29.17
CA VAL A 209 -33.68 3.64 28.21
C VAL A 209 -33.88 2.63 27.07
N LEU A 210 -32.85 1.84 26.75
CA LEU A 210 -32.92 0.85 25.67
C LEU A 210 -33.16 -0.55 26.23
N PRO A 211 -33.70 -1.48 25.41
CA PRO A 211 -33.95 -2.85 25.83
C PRO A 211 -32.70 -3.54 26.37
N THR A 212 -32.84 -4.30 27.44
CA THR A 212 -31.76 -5.07 28.10
C THR A 212 -31.30 -6.30 27.30
N GLU A 213 -31.59 -6.33 26.00
CA GLU A 213 -31.28 -7.46 25.15
C GLU A 213 -29.76 -7.66 25.05
N LYS A 214 -29.35 -8.93 25.12
CA LYS A 214 -27.96 -9.31 24.86
C LYS A 214 -27.78 -9.44 23.36
N PHE A 215 -26.98 -8.57 22.77
CA PHE A 215 -26.59 -8.64 21.37
C PHE A 215 -25.08 -8.87 21.25
N ARG A 216 -24.64 -9.27 20.05
CA ARG A 216 -23.23 -9.33 19.66
C ARG A 216 -23.03 -8.47 18.44
N LEU A 217 -21.88 -7.81 18.34
CA LEU A 217 -21.51 -7.12 17.13
C LEU A 217 -20.74 -8.10 16.24
N SER A 218 -21.16 -8.22 14.98
CA SER A 218 -20.38 -8.95 13.97
C SER A 218 -19.74 -7.97 13.02
N HIS A 219 -18.47 -8.17 12.72
CA HIS A 219 -17.72 -7.33 11.79
C HIS A 219 -17.48 -8.09 10.48
N THR A 220 -17.98 -7.52 9.39
CA THR A 220 -17.74 -8.02 8.03
C THR A 220 -16.78 -7.04 7.34
N ALA A 221 -15.67 -7.57 6.82
CA ALA A 221 -14.72 -6.78 6.06
C ALA A 221 -15.35 -6.28 4.75
N PRO A 222 -14.90 -5.14 4.20
CA PRO A 222 -15.42 -4.64 2.94
C PRO A 222 -15.18 -5.64 1.80
N ARG A 223 -16.12 -5.68 0.85
CA ARG A 223 -16.03 -6.51 -0.33
C ARG A 223 -14.74 -6.25 -1.10
N ARG A 224 -14.08 -7.32 -1.53
CA ARG A 224 -12.99 -7.24 -2.51
C ARG A 224 -13.51 -7.48 -3.91
N ALA A 225 -13.05 -6.67 -4.86
CA ALA A 225 -13.43 -6.81 -6.26
C ALA A 225 -12.92 -8.16 -6.79
N LEU A 226 -13.78 -8.95 -7.42
CA LEU A 226 -13.38 -10.19 -8.09
C LEU A 226 -12.58 -9.84 -9.35
N ILE A 227 -11.59 -10.66 -9.68
CA ILE A 227 -10.76 -10.46 -10.87
C ILE A 227 -11.48 -11.08 -12.07
N ASP A 228 -11.97 -12.30 -11.88
CA ASP A 228 -12.86 -12.98 -12.81
C ASP A 228 -14.16 -13.36 -12.09
N PRO A 229 -15.19 -12.50 -12.13
CA PRO A 229 -16.45 -12.77 -11.45
C PRO A 229 -17.10 -14.10 -11.86
N ASN A 230 -16.97 -14.52 -13.12
CA ASN A 230 -17.66 -15.71 -13.60
C ASN A 230 -17.03 -16.97 -13.01
N ASP A 231 -15.72 -17.12 -13.16
CA ASP A 231 -14.99 -18.30 -12.68
C ASP A 231 -14.92 -18.35 -11.14
N GLU A 232 -14.77 -17.19 -10.48
CA GLU A 232 -14.69 -17.14 -9.02
C GLU A 232 -16.04 -17.40 -8.35
N ILE A 233 -17.16 -16.88 -8.87
CA ILE A 233 -18.49 -17.14 -8.31
C ILE A 233 -18.88 -18.61 -8.51
N ASP A 234 -18.62 -19.17 -9.70
CA ASP A 234 -18.88 -20.59 -9.97
C ASP A 234 -18.09 -21.50 -9.00
N ALA A 235 -16.81 -21.18 -8.75
CA ALA A 235 -16.01 -21.88 -7.75
C ALA A 235 -16.61 -21.77 -6.34
N MET A 236 -17.09 -20.59 -5.93
CA MET A 236 -17.74 -20.39 -4.63
C MET A 236 -19.04 -21.18 -4.50
N LEU A 237 -19.86 -21.23 -5.55
CA LEU A 237 -21.09 -22.03 -5.58
C LEU A 237 -20.78 -23.52 -5.45
N LYS A 238 -19.82 -24.03 -6.22
CA LYS A 238 -19.35 -25.43 -6.14
C LYS A 238 -18.80 -25.79 -4.75
N GLN A 239 -18.10 -24.87 -4.08
CA GLN A 239 -17.65 -25.09 -2.70
C GLN A 239 -18.80 -25.21 -1.70
N VAL A 240 -19.85 -24.40 -1.89
CA VAL A 240 -21.05 -24.44 -1.06
C VAL A 240 -21.82 -25.74 -1.29
N ASP A 241 -22.05 -26.09 -2.55
CA ASP A 241 -22.80 -27.29 -2.93
C ASP A 241 -22.04 -28.57 -2.52
N GLY A 242 -20.70 -28.54 -2.60
CA GLY A 242 -19.82 -29.60 -2.12
C GLY A 242 -19.63 -29.65 -0.60
N GLY A 243 -20.23 -28.72 0.17
CA GLY A 243 -20.15 -28.69 1.63
C GLY A 243 -18.79 -28.28 2.21
N LEU A 244 -17.86 -27.81 1.36
CA LEU A 244 -16.54 -27.29 1.79
C LEU A 244 -16.64 -25.89 2.40
N ASN A 245 -17.68 -25.15 2.06
CA ASN A 245 -17.90 -23.80 2.53
C ASN A 245 -19.39 -23.56 2.83
N SER A 246 -19.69 -22.59 3.70
CA SER A 246 -21.08 -22.22 4.00
C SER A 246 -21.53 -21.02 3.18
N ARG A 247 -22.83 -20.97 2.85
CA ARG A 247 -23.44 -19.83 2.15
C ARG A 247 -23.19 -18.50 2.86
N GLN A 248 -23.29 -18.50 4.19
CA GLN A 248 -23.06 -17.30 5.00
C GLN A 248 -21.60 -16.85 4.96
N ASN A 249 -20.65 -17.79 4.93
CA ASN A 249 -19.24 -17.44 4.85
C ASN A 249 -18.90 -16.82 3.48
N VAL A 250 -19.42 -17.38 2.37
CA VAL A 250 -19.27 -16.80 1.03
C VAL A 250 -19.84 -15.38 0.98
N GLN A 251 -21.02 -15.15 1.53
CA GLN A 251 -21.63 -13.82 1.61
C GLN A 251 -20.76 -12.82 2.39
N ARG A 252 -20.20 -13.24 3.53
CA ARG A 252 -19.26 -12.41 4.31
C ARG A 252 -17.96 -12.13 3.57
N THR A 253 -17.42 -13.10 2.82
CA THR A 253 -16.25 -12.89 1.95
C THR A 253 -16.53 -11.84 0.87
N LEU A 254 -17.77 -11.80 0.37
CA LEU A 254 -18.24 -10.77 -0.55
C LEU A 254 -18.63 -9.46 0.15
N GLY A 255 -18.34 -9.30 1.45
CA GLY A 255 -18.60 -8.08 2.20
C GLY A 255 -20.08 -7.83 2.50
N LEU A 256 -20.92 -8.86 2.43
CA LEU A 256 -22.36 -8.74 2.63
C LEU A 256 -22.79 -9.37 3.97
N ASP A 257 -23.85 -8.82 4.57
CA ASP A 257 -24.47 -9.40 5.77
C ASP A 257 -25.44 -10.53 5.39
N PRO A 258 -25.19 -11.78 5.85
CA PRO A 258 -26.08 -12.91 5.61
C PRO A 258 -27.51 -12.74 6.14
N GLU A 259 -27.70 -11.98 7.22
CA GLU A 259 -29.03 -11.72 7.78
C GLU A 259 -29.82 -10.78 6.89
N GLN A 260 -29.19 -9.69 6.46
CA GLN A 260 -29.76 -8.75 5.49
C GLN A 260 -30.16 -9.47 4.19
N ILE A 261 -29.25 -10.26 3.59
CA ILE A 261 -29.57 -11.00 2.36
C ILE A 261 -30.77 -11.92 2.57
N ARG A 262 -30.86 -12.59 3.72
CA ARG A 262 -31.99 -13.51 3.97
C ARG A 262 -33.31 -12.76 4.05
N ARG A 263 -33.32 -11.60 4.71
CA ARG A 263 -34.49 -10.72 4.79
C ARG A 263 -34.91 -10.23 3.41
N GLU A 264 -33.97 -9.67 2.64
CA GLU A 264 -34.24 -9.17 1.28
C GLU A 264 -34.77 -10.28 0.37
N ARG A 265 -34.17 -11.49 0.40
CA ARG A 265 -34.66 -12.63 -0.37
C ARG A 265 -36.07 -13.09 0.03
N ALA A 266 -36.45 -12.94 1.30
CA ALA A 266 -37.79 -13.27 1.76
C ALA A 266 -38.81 -12.21 1.31
N GLU A 267 -38.43 -10.93 1.34
CA GLU A 267 -39.23 -9.82 0.80
C GLU A 267 -39.43 -9.94 -0.71
N ASP A 268 -38.37 -10.26 -1.46
CA ASP A 268 -38.42 -10.49 -2.90
C ASP A 268 -39.33 -11.67 -3.23
N ALA A 269 -39.19 -12.80 -2.52
CA ALA A 269 -40.04 -13.98 -2.74
C ALA A 269 -41.53 -13.70 -2.46
N ALA A 270 -41.85 -12.86 -1.46
CA ALA A 270 -43.22 -12.45 -1.19
C ALA A 270 -43.78 -11.58 -2.32
N LYS A 271 -43.02 -10.58 -2.77
CA LYS A 271 -43.41 -9.70 -3.87
C LYS A 271 -43.54 -10.44 -5.20
N ASP A 272 -42.59 -11.32 -5.51
CA ASP A 272 -42.59 -12.15 -6.73
C ASP A 272 -43.78 -13.10 -6.74
N GLY A 273 -44.16 -13.64 -5.57
CA GLY A 273 -45.38 -14.41 -5.38
C GLY A 273 -46.65 -13.61 -5.70
N ASP A 274 -46.71 -12.36 -5.28
CA ASP A 274 -47.86 -11.47 -5.54
C ASP A 274 -48.01 -11.10 -7.02
N VAL A 275 -46.91 -10.98 -7.77
CA VAL A 275 -46.94 -10.68 -9.22
C VAL A 275 -46.84 -11.91 -10.12
N GLY A 276 -46.75 -13.12 -9.55
CA GLY A 276 -46.57 -14.37 -10.30
C GLY A 276 -45.26 -14.43 -11.09
N ALA A 277 -44.21 -13.73 -10.63
CA ALA A 277 -42.91 -13.75 -11.26
C ALA A 277 -42.23 -15.13 -11.05
N PRO A 278 -41.60 -15.71 -12.09
CA PRO A 278 -40.89 -16.96 -11.93
C PRO A 278 -39.69 -16.77 -10.99
N ALA A 279 -39.51 -17.70 -10.05
CA ALA A 279 -38.36 -17.69 -9.16
C ALA A 279 -37.05 -17.59 -9.98
N PRO A 280 -36.04 -16.84 -9.52
CA PRO A 280 -34.77 -16.73 -10.20
C PRO A 280 -34.09 -18.11 -10.23
N VAL A 281 -34.20 -18.80 -11.36
CA VAL A 281 -33.52 -20.08 -11.61
C VAL A 281 -32.10 -19.77 -12.10
N ALA A 282 -31.11 -20.40 -11.47
CA ALA A 282 -29.76 -20.44 -12.02
C ALA A 282 -29.83 -21.16 -13.37
N LYS A 283 -29.83 -20.39 -14.46
CA LYS A 283 -29.66 -20.97 -15.79
C LYS A 283 -28.22 -21.48 -15.86
N ASP A 284 -28.07 -22.76 -16.18
CA ASP A 284 -26.79 -23.43 -16.41
C ASP A 284 -26.15 -22.84 -17.68
N ARG A 285 -25.65 -21.61 -17.54
CA ARG A 285 -24.97 -20.90 -18.61
C ARG A 285 -23.55 -21.45 -18.64
N PRO A 286 -23.04 -21.86 -19.82
CA PRO A 286 -21.69 -22.39 -19.93
C PRO A 286 -20.71 -21.40 -19.29
N THR A 287 -19.78 -21.95 -18.50
CA THR A 287 -18.80 -21.13 -17.78
C THR A 287 -17.96 -20.33 -18.79
N ALA A 288 -17.35 -19.21 -18.36
CA ALA A 288 -16.46 -18.43 -19.22
C ALA A 288 -15.30 -19.29 -19.77
N ARG A 289 -14.90 -20.31 -19.02
CA ARG A 289 -13.94 -21.32 -19.46
C ARG A 289 -14.46 -22.22 -20.58
N ASP A 290 -15.73 -22.66 -20.51
CA ASP A 290 -16.34 -23.49 -21.57
C ASP A 290 -16.55 -22.71 -22.86
N THR A 291 -16.88 -21.41 -22.76
CA THR A 291 -16.98 -20.54 -23.93
C THR A 291 -15.61 -20.21 -24.53
N ARG A 292 -14.58 -20.03 -23.69
CA ARG A 292 -13.19 -19.79 -24.14
C ARG A 292 -12.54 -21.02 -24.75
N ALA A 293 -12.83 -22.21 -24.22
CA ALA A 293 -12.42 -23.48 -24.82
C ALA A 293 -13.04 -23.68 -26.21
N LYS A 294 -14.32 -23.31 -26.38
CA LYS A 294 -15.01 -23.37 -27.68
C LYS A 294 -14.56 -22.30 -28.69
N SER A 295 -13.97 -21.19 -28.24
CA SER A 295 -13.52 -20.10 -29.11
C SER A 295 -12.07 -20.23 -29.59
N THR A 296 -11.33 -21.26 -29.18
CA THR A 296 -9.98 -21.50 -29.70
C THR A 296 -10.13 -22.25 -31.02
N PRO A 297 -9.82 -21.63 -32.19
CA PRO A 297 -9.88 -22.36 -33.45
C PRO A 297 -8.82 -23.47 -33.40
N GLU A 298 -9.20 -24.69 -33.78
CA GLU A 298 -8.26 -25.77 -34.02
C GLU A 298 -7.16 -25.27 -34.97
N GLU A 299 -5.92 -25.22 -34.48
CA GLU A 299 -4.76 -24.90 -35.29
C GLU A 299 -4.65 -25.93 -36.42
N LYS A 300 -4.82 -25.40 -37.63
CA LYS A 300 -4.51 -25.95 -38.95
C LYS A 300 -3.55 -27.16 -38.93
N GLN A 301 -4.09 -28.35 -39.16
CA GLN A 301 -3.39 -29.37 -39.93
C GLN A 301 -3.66 -29.12 -41.42
N VAL A 302 -2.73 -28.44 -42.11
CA VAL A 302 -2.25 -28.71 -43.49
C VAL A 302 -0.89 -28.01 -43.63
#